data_AF-A0A7K4F6Q4-F1
#
_entry.id   AF-A0A7K4F6Q4-F1
#
_cell.length_a   1.000
_cell.length_b   1.000
_cell.length_c   1.000
_cell.angle_alpha   90.00
_cell.angle_beta   90.00
_cell.angle_gamma   90.00
#
_symmetry.space_group_name_H-M   'P 1'
#
loop_
_entity.id
_entity.type
_entity.pdbx_description
1 polymer ?
#
loop_
_entity_poly.entity_id
_entity_poly.type
_entity_poly.pdbx_seq_one_letter_code
_entity_poly.pdbx_strand_id
1 'polypeptide(L)' 'MKDKKSKAKLIILLGIIWIIITLPLPWIVNNPEVSESQFNTILGIIGVMSIPFIVLGIVWTLKPELTT' A
#
# COMPACT_ATOMS: atom_id res chain seq x y z
N MET A 1 9.07 25.15 7.98
CA MET A 1 9.05 24.84 6.52
C MET A 1 9.82 23.57 6.14
N LYS A 2 10.85 23.14 6.90
CA LYS A 2 11.62 21.91 6.65
C LYS A 2 10.77 20.63 6.79
N ASP A 3 9.85 20.59 7.75
CA ASP A 3 8.98 19.43 8.02
C ASP A 3 7.96 19.13 6.95
N LYS A 4 7.33 20.16 6.36
CA LYS A 4 6.30 19.95 5.32
C LYS A 4 6.87 19.25 4.08
N LYS A 5 8.10 19.61 3.68
CA LYS A 5 8.81 18.95 2.56
C LYS A 5 9.20 17.51 2.90
N SER A 6 9.64 17.23 4.12
CA SER A 6 9.99 15.88 4.56
C SER A 6 8.76 14.97 4.60
N LYS A 7 7.65 15.46 5.17
CA LYS A 7 6.35 14.75 5.19
C LYS A 7 5.84 14.44 3.78
N ALA A 8 5.92 15.41 2.86
CA ALA A 8 5.55 15.18 1.46
C ALA A 8 6.41 14.09 0.80
N LYS A 9 7.73 14.09 1.04
CA LYS A 9 8.63 13.04 0.53
C LYS A 9 8.27 11.66 1.08
N LEU A 10 7.93 11.56 2.37
CA LEU A 10 7.51 10.31 2.99
C LEU A 10 6.20 9.79 2.38
N ILE A 11 5.19 10.64 2.20
CA ILE A 11 3.91 10.25 1.57
C ILE A 11 4.13 9.77 0.13
N ILE A 12 4.95 10.49 -0.64
CA ILE A 12 5.30 10.09 -2.02
C ILE A 12 6.01 8.73 -2.02
N LEU A 13 6.99 8.54 -1.13
CA LEU A 13 7.70 7.27 -0.99
C LEU A 13 6.74 6.12 -0.67
N LEU A 14 5.85 6.31 0.32
CA LEU A 14 4.87 5.31 0.70
C LEU A 14 3.88 5.01 -0.44
N GLY A 15 3.44 6.02 -1.18
CA GLY A 15 2.59 5.85 -2.35
C GLY A 15 3.26 5.02 -3.45
N ILE A 16 4.55 5.27 -3.74
CA ILE A 16 5.31 4.49 -4.71
C ILE A 16 5.43 3.03 -4.27
N ILE A 17 5.76 2.79 -3.00
CA ILE A 17 5.89 1.42 -2.48
C ILE A 17 4.56 0.67 -2.59
N TRP A 18 3.45 1.32 -2.23
CA TRP A 18 2.12 0.73 -2.34
C TRP A 18 1.72 0.42 -3.79
N ILE A 19 2.04 1.30 -4.74
CA ILE A 19 1.84 1.04 -6.19
C ILE A 19 2.66 -0.18 -6.63
N ILE A 20 3.91 -0.32 -6.20
CA ILE A 20 4.75 -1.47 -6.57
C ILE A 20 4.17 -2.77 -6.00
N ILE A 21 3.71 -2.77 -4.75
CA ILE A 21 3.09 -3.94 -4.12
C ILE A 21 1.84 -4.37 -4.88
N THR A 22 1.01 -3.41 -5.31
CA THR A 22 -0.24 -3.66 -6.03
C THR A 22 -0.03 -3.89 -7.53
N LEU A 23 1.20 -3.70 -8.03
CA LEU A 23 1.53 -3.83 -9.43
C LEU A 23 1.09 -5.19 -10.01
N PRO A 24 1.19 -6.35 -9.35
CA PRO A 24 0.75 -7.60 -9.98
C PRO A 24 -0.74 -7.64 -10.37
N LEU A 25 -1.61 -6.83 -9.75
CA LEU A 25 -3.07 -6.91 -9.90
C LEU A 25 -3.57 -6.90 -11.36
N PRO A 26 -3.18 -5.94 -12.23
CA PRO A 26 -3.66 -5.90 -13.60
C PRO A 26 -3.29 -7.13 -14.45
N TRP A 27 -2.25 -7.87 -14.06
CA TRP A 27 -1.81 -9.08 -14.77
C TRP A 27 -2.46 -10.36 -14.25
N ILE A 28 -2.98 -10.35 -13.01
CA ILE A 28 -3.57 -11.55 -12.38
C ILE A 28 -5.09 -11.51 -12.32
N VAL A 29 -5.71 -10.33 -12.33
CA VAL A 29 -7.16 -10.17 -12.27
C VAL A 29 -7.76 -10.57 -13.62
N ASN A 30 -8.76 -11.46 -13.60
CA ASN A 30 -9.44 -12.00 -14.79
C ASN A 30 -8.51 -12.72 -15.78
N ASN A 31 -7.33 -13.18 -15.32
CA ASN A 31 -6.41 -13.92 -16.17
C ASN A 31 -6.68 -15.43 -16.08
N PRO A 32 -7.14 -16.09 -17.17
CA PRO A 32 -7.44 -17.53 -17.16
C PRO A 32 -6.19 -18.41 -17.01
N GLU A 33 -4.99 -17.88 -17.24
CA GLU A 33 -3.72 -18.60 -17.08
C GLU A 33 -3.23 -18.64 -15.62
N VAL A 34 -3.85 -17.86 -14.72
CA VAL A 34 -3.49 -17.81 -13.30
C VAL A 34 -4.42 -18.74 -12.51
N SER A 35 -3.83 -19.73 -11.83
CA SER A 35 -4.61 -20.61 -10.95
C SER A 35 -5.23 -19.84 -9.78
N GLU A 36 -6.39 -20.29 -9.31
CA GLU A 36 -7.07 -19.68 -8.16
C GLU A 36 -6.17 -19.65 -6.91
N SER A 37 -5.39 -20.72 -6.67
CA SER A 37 -4.43 -20.78 -5.58
C SER A 37 -3.36 -19.69 -5.68
N GLN A 38 -2.82 -19.47 -6.88
CA GLN A 38 -1.81 -18.43 -7.11
C GLN A 38 -2.42 -17.03 -6.96
N PHE A 39 -3.61 -16.82 -7.51
CA PHE A 39 -4.35 -15.57 -7.36
C PHE A 39 -4.59 -15.22 -5.88
N ASN A 40 -5.12 -16.16 -5.09
CA ASN A 40 -5.39 -15.97 -3.67
C ASN A 40 -4.10 -15.75 -2.86
N THR A 41 -3.01 -16.43 -3.21
CA THR A 41 -1.70 -16.22 -2.57
C THR A 41 -1.20 -14.80 -2.80
N ILE A 42 -1.24 -14.31 -4.05
CA ILE A 42 -0.78 -12.95 -4.38
C ILE A 42 -1.69 -11.91 -3.73
N LEU A 43 -3.03 -12.10 -3.75
CA LEU A 43 -3.95 -11.24 -3.04
C LEU A 43 -3.68 -11.20 -1.53
N GLY A 44 -3.37 -12.34 -0.91
CA GLY A 44 -3.01 -12.41 0.50
C GLY A 44 -1.76 -11.59 0.82
N ILE A 45 -0.72 -11.70 -0.01
CA ILE A 45 0.50 -10.89 0.13
C ILE A 45 0.19 -9.41 0.00
N ILE A 46 -0.55 -9.00 -1.03
CA ILE A 46 -0.93 -7.60 -1.25
C ILE A 46 -1.74 -7.06 -0.07
N GLY A 47 -2.68 -7.85 0.46
CA GLY A 47 -3.51 -7.50 1.60
C GLY A 47 -2.68 -7.25 2.85
N VAL A 48 -1.81 -8.19 3.22
CA VAL A 48 -0.93 -8.06 4.40
C VAL A 48 0.02 -6.88 4.25
N MET A 49 0.62 -6.73 3.07
CA MET A 49 1.55 -5.62 2.79
C MET A 49 0.85 -4.26 2.75
N SER A 50 -0.46 -4.21 2.51
CA SER A 50 -1.24 -2.96 2.53
C SER A 50 -1.61 -2.48 3.94
N ILE A 51 -1.54 -3.35 4.96
CA ILE A 51 -1.94 -3.02 6.35
C ILE A 51 -1.22 -1.76 6.88
N PRO A 52 0.13 -1.64 6.80
CA PRO A 52 0.81 -0.46 7.33
C PRO A 52 0.36 0.84 6.67
N PHE A 53 0.08 0.82 5.36
CA PHE A 53 -0.34 1.99 4.60
C PHE A 53 -1.75 2.45 5.00
N ILE A 54 -2.68 1.50 5.16
CA ILE A 54 -4.04 1.79 5.63
C ILE A 54 -4.01 2.30 7.07
N VAL A 55 -3.25 1.64 7.95
CA VAL A 55 -3.10 2.07 9.35
C VAL A 55 -2.53 3.48 9.43
N LEU A 56 -1.48 3.79 8.66
CA LEU A 56 -0.93 5.15 8.61
C LEU A 56 -1.95 6.18 8.11
N GLY A 57 -2.73 5.85 7.08
CA GLY A 57 -3.81 6.73 6.60
C GLY A 57 -4.87 6.99 7.67
N ILE A 58 -5.29 5.96 8.40
CA ILE A 58 -6.24 6.07 9.52
C ILE A 58 -5.65 6.92 10.64
N VAL A 59 -4.43 6.63 11.07
CA VAL A 59 -3.79 7.34 12.19
C VAL A 59 -3.56 8.81 11.84
N TRP A 60 -3.11 9.13 10.62
CA TRP A 60 -3.01 10.53 10.17
C TRP A 60 -4.34 11.27 10.20
N THR A 61 -5.46 10.58 9.98
CA THR A 61 -6.79 11.19 9.94
C THR A 61 -7.40 11.34 11.33
N LEU A 62 -7.29 10.31 12.18
CA LEU A 62 -7.98 10.25 13.47
C LEU A 62 -7.13 10.73 14.66
N LYS A 63 -5.81 10.50 14.60
CA LYS A 63 -4.86 10.79 15.69
C LYS A 63 -3.50 11.22 15.12
N PRO A 64 -3.43 12.37 14.41
CA PRO A 64 -2.20 12.83 13.77
C PRO A 64 -1.02 12.94 14.73
N GLU A 65 -1.27 13.18 16.03
CA GLU A 65 -0.26 13.24 17.09
C GLU A 65 0.57 11.97 17.26
N LEU A 66 0.09 10.80 16.81
CA LEU A 66 0.83 9.53 16.86
C LEU A 66 1.80 9.32 15.70
N THR A 67 1.86 10.27 14.76
CA THR A 67 2.60 10.16 13.49
C THR A 67 3.44 11.41 13.18
N THR A 68 3.54 12.33 14.13
CA THR A 68 4.27 13.60 14.05
C THR A 68 5.24 13.73 15.20
#